data_AF-A0A4V3F963-F1
#
_entry.id   AF-A0A4V3F963-F1
#
_cell.length_a   1.000
_cell.length_b   1.000
_cell.length_c   1.000
_cell.angle_alpha   90.00
_cell.angle_beta   90.00
_cell.angle_gamma   90.00
#
_symmetry.space_group_name_H-M   'P 1'
#
loop_
_entity.id
_entity.type
_entity.pdbx_description
1 polymer ?
#
loop_
_entity_poly.entity_id
_entity_poly.type
_entity_poly.pdbx_seq_one_letter_code
_entity_poly.pdbx_strand_id
1 'polypeptide(L)'
;MPNPFKELILKFGVPSLAVIIIAIHFFMAHTQNLSKWKGGGYGMYTELHYVYNHIHITGMSVDSLKKSSPSIKKALSKVLLMPNRRNLQKAGEHILKITKKDSIHIQLWKPSVSSKQQSYTRVLADELYLKNTDF
;
A
#
# COMPACT_ATOMS: atom_id res chain seq x y z
N MET A 1 17.72 53.11 1.14
CA MET A 1 17.46 53.03 2.59
C MET A 1 16.85 51.67 2.90
N PRO A 2 17.37 50.91 3.87
CA PRO A 2 16.79 49.62 4.24
C PRO A 2 15.36 49.83 4.75
N ASN A 3 14.42 49.02 4.25
CA ASN A 3 13.03 49.09 4.67
C ASN A 3 12.91 48.47 6.07
N PRO A 4 12.59 49.26 7.12
CA PRO A 4 12.59 48.78 8.51
C PRO A 4 11.60 47.63 8.72
N PHE A 5 10.54 47.57 7.92
CA PHE A 5 9.56 46.50 7.98
C PHE A 5 10.11 45.15 7.47
N LYS A 6 10.92 45.17 6.40
CA LYS A 6 11.58 43.96 5.88
C LYS A 6 12.58 43.40 6.89
N GLU A 7 13.33 44.27 7.57
CA GLU A 7 14.32 43.85 8.55
C GLU A 7 13.67 43.22 9.79
N LEU A 8 12.53 43.76 10.22
CA LEU A 8 11.74 43.23 11.33
C LEU A 8 11.13 41.87 10.99
N ILE A 9 10.61 41.69 9.77
CA ILE A 9 10.12 40.39 9.28
C ILE A 9 11.25 39.35 9.21
N LEU A 10 12.44 39.72 8.71
CA LEU A 10 13.55 38.76 8.66
C LEU A 10 14.04 38.37 10.06
N LYS A 11 14.14 39.34 10.99
CA LYS A 11 14.65 39.10 12.35
C LYS A 11 13.66 38.31 13.22
N PHE A 12 12.37 38.56 13.10
CA PHE A 12 11.37 37.96 14.00
C PHE A 12 10.38 37.05 13.29
N GLY A 13 9.99 37.38 12.05
CA GLY A 13 9.05 36.57 11.28
C GLY A 13 9.62 35.20 10.92
N VAL A 14 10.85 35.15 10.39
CA VAL A 14 11.48 33.88 9.99
C VAL A 14 11.72 32.94 11.19
N PRO A 15 12.31 33.38 12.32
CA PRO A 15 12.45 32.51 13.48
C PRO A 15 11.11 32.10 14.11
N SER A 16 10.13 33.01 14.16
CA SER A 16 8.80 32.68 14.69
C SER A 16 8.11 31.61 13.84
N LEU A 17 8.22 31.69 12.51
CA LEU A 17 7.70 30.65 11.62
C LEU A 17 8.37 29.30 11.88
N ALA A 18 9.69 29.27 12.08
CA ALA A 18 10.40 28.04 12.41
C ALA A 18 9.91 27.42 13.73
N VAL A 19 9.71 28.25 14.76
CA VAL A 19 9.16 27.79 16.06
C VAL A 19 7.75 27.23 15.91
N ILE A 20 6.88 27.89 15.12
CA ILE A 20 5.53 27.41 14.82
C ILE A 20 5.57 26.05 14.12
N ILE A 21 6.43 25.89 13.11
CA ILE A 21 6.59 24.63 12.39
C ILE A 21 7.03 23.52 13.36
N ILE A 22 8.01 23.78 14.23
CA ILE A 22 8.49 22.81 15.23
C ILE A 22 7.37 22.42 16.19
N ALA A 23 6.60 23.40 16.70
CA ALA A 23 5.49 23.14 17.61
C ALA A 23 4.40 22.28 16.97
N ILE A 24 4.02 22.57 15.72
CA ILE A 24 3.06 21.76 14.95
C ILE A 24 3.58 20.33 14.78
N HIS A 25 4.86 20.16 14.40
CA HIS A 25 5.46 18.83 14.24
C HIS A 25 5.46 18.04 15.55
N PHE A 26 5.79 18.69 16.67
CA PHE A 26 5.83 18.04 17.98
C PHE A 26 4.42 17.62 18.43
N PHE A 27 3.43 18.49 18.22
CA PHE A 27 2.03 18.20 18.51
C PHE A 27 1.51 17.01 17.69
N MET A 28 1.77 16.99 16.38
CA MET A 28 1.36 15.89 15.50
C MET A 28 2.07 14.58 15.84
N ALA A 29 3.37 14.63 16.18
CA ALA A 29 4.11 13.45 16.61
C ALA A 29 3.53 12.83 17.90
N HIS A 30 3.13 13.67 18.86
CA HIS A 30 2.62 13.20 20.16
C HIS A 30 1.15 12.75 20.10
N THR A 31 0.29 13.47 19.38
CA THR A 31 -1.16 13.19 19.35
C THR A 31 -1.55 12.13 18.33
N GLN A 32 -0.87 12.08 17.19
CA GLN A 32 -1.24 11.17 16.08
C GLN A 32 -0.31 9.96 15.97
N ASN A 33 0.60 9.75 16.94
CA ASN A 33 1.63 8.70 16.90
C ASN A 33 2.46 8.72 15.59
N LEU A 34 2.60 9.91 14.98
CA LEU A 34 3.37 10.08 13.75
C LEU A 34 4.85 10.15 14.13
N SER A 35 5.52 9.00 14.09
CA SER A 35 6.98 8.95 14.09
C SER A 35 7.52 9.39 12.73
N LYS A 36 8.83 9.63 12.64
CA LYS A 36 9.59 9.75 11.37
C LYS A 36 9.27 8.63 10.36
N TRP A 37 8.65 7.54 10.83
CA TRP A 37 8.31 6.33 10.10
C TRP A 37 6.80 6.11 9.92
N LYS A 38 5.92 6.96 10.47
CA LYS A 38 4.46 6.77 10.40
C LYS A 38 3.70 7.87 9.64
N GLY A 39 4.36 8.98 9.29
CA GLY A 39 3.69 10.17 8.75
C GLY A 39 4.33 10.84 7.55
N GLY A 40 5.22 10.17 6.81
CA GLY A 40 5.72 10.71 5.53
C GLY A 40 6.81 11.79 5.65
N GLY A 41 7.51 11.90 6.78
CA GLY A 41 8.70 12.76 6.92
C GLY A 41 9.99 11.93 6.97
N TYR A 42 10.70 11.85 5.84
CA TYR A 42 12.02 11.19 5.67
C TYR A 42 12.09 9.65 5.68
N GLY A 43 10.99 8.96 5.38
CA GLY A 43 10.95 7.50 5.34
C GLY A 43 9.86 6.97 4.42
N MET A 44 9.99 7.22 3.12
CA MET A 44 9.10 6.71 2.06
C MET A 44 9.13 5.16 1.89
N TYR A 45 9.68 4.42 2.86
CA TYR A 45 9.96 2.98 2.79
C TYR A 45 9.41 2.16 3.96
N THR A 46 8.41 2.67 4.69
CA THR A 46 7.88 1.96 5.87
C THR A 46 6.92 0.85 5.52
N GLU A 47 6.36 0.87 4.32
CA GLU A 47 5.66 -0.27 3.76
C GLU A 47 6.61 -1.04 2.85
N LEU A 48 6.69 -2.36 3.10
CA LEU A 48 7.38 -3.27 2.20
C LEU A 48 6.83 -3.08 0.79
N HIS A 49 7.73 -2.90 -0.17
CA HIS A 49 7.38 -2.61 -1.55
C HIS A 49 6.34 -3.62 -2.08
N TYR A 50 5.34 -3.14 -2.83
CA TYR A 50 4.21 -3.95 -3.31
C TYR A 50 4.62 -5.20 -4.12
N VAL A 51 5.86 -5.24 -4.61
CA VAL A 51 6.47 -6.42 -5.29
C VAL A 51 6.48 -7.66 -4.40
N TYR A 52 6.47 -7.49 -3.08
CA TYR A 52 6.46 -8.58 -2.12
C TYR A 52 5.05 -9.07 -1.77
N ASN A 53 4.00 -8.45 -2.32
CA ASN A 53 2.64 -8.98 -2.22
C ASN A 53 2.58 -10.34 -2.92
N HIS A 54 1.80 -11.26 -2.36
CA HIS A 54 1.65 -12.60 -2.92
C HIS A 54 0.17 -12.89 -3.15
N ILE A 55 -0.14 -13.43 -4.34
CA ILE A 55 -1.48 -13.90 -4.66
C ILE A 55 -1.45 -15.42 -4.58
N HIS A 56 -2.35 -15.99 -3.80
CA HIS A 56 -2.60 -17.41 -3.75
C HIS A 56 -3.97 -17.70 -4.37
N ILE A 57 -4.04 -18.75 -5.18
CA ILE A 57 -5.31 -19.20 -5.77
C ILE A 57 -5.45 -20.69 -5.48
N THR A 58 -6.50 -21.07 -4.75
CA THR A 58 -6.66 -22.46 -4.33
C THR A 58 -6.80 -23.39 -5.54
N GLY A 59 -5.99 -24.45 -5.56
CA GLY A 59 -6.02 -25.46 -6.62
C GLY A 59 -5.51 -24.96 -7.98
N MET A 60 -4.74 -23.86 -8.04
CA MET A 60 -4.07 -23.38 -9.26
C MET A 60 -2.69 -22.79 -8.98
N SER A 61 -1.75 -23.04 -9.88
CA SER A 61 -0.47 -22.33 -9.88
C SER A 61 -0.62 -20.96 -10.54
N VAL A 62 -0.36 -19.91 -9.78
CA VAL A 62 -0.39 -18.53 -10.27
C VAL A 62 0.64 -18.29 -11.38
N ASP A 63 1.79 -18.94 -11.31
CA ASP A 63 2.84 -18.79 -12.32
C ASP A 63 2.44 -19.46 -13.63
N SER A 64 1.76 -20.61 -13.58
CA SER A 64 1.18 -21.24 -14.76
C SER A 64 0.11 -20.36 -15.41
N LEU A 65 -0.76 -19.72 -14.60
CA LEU A 65 -1.78 -18.79 -15.09
C LEU A 65 -1.19 -17.53 -15.74
N LYS A 66 -0.09 -16.99 -15.19
CA LYS A 66 0.63 -15.85 -15.79
C LYS A 66 1.27 -16.21 -17.14
N LYS A 67 1.72 -17.46 -17.29
CA LYS A 67 2.32 -17.96 -18.55
C LYS A 67 1.25 -18.28 -19.60
N SER A 68 0.09 -18.79 -19.19
CA SER A 68 -0.97 -19.20 -20.12
C SER A 68 -1.69 -18.02 -20.76
N SER A 69 -1.78 -16.87 -20.08
CA SER A 69 -2.50 -15.71 -20.62
C SER A 69 -1.87 -14.36 -20.23
N PRO A 70 -1.48 -13.53 -21.22
CA PRO A 70 -0.99 -12.18 -20.98
C PRO A 70 -2.02 -11.29 -20.27
N SER A 71 -3.32 -11.52 -20.49
CA SER A 71 -4.37 -10.72 -19.85
C SER A 71 -4.48 -11.02 -18.35
N ILE A 72 -4.38 -12.29 -17.96
CA ILE A 72 -4.33 -12.71 -16.54
C ILE A 72 -3.08 -12.12 -15.87
N LYS A 73 -1.92 -12.19 -16.54
CA LYS A 73 -0.68 -11.58 -16.03
C LYS A 73 -0.89 -10.10 -15.73
N LYS A 74 -1.50 -9.33 -16.65
CA LYS A 74 -1.78 -7.90 -16.45
C LYS A 74 -2.76 -7.66 -15.29
N ALA A 75 -3.82 -8.46 -15.19
CA ALA A 75 -4.81 -8.34 -14.11
C ALA A 75 -4.19 -8.61 -12.74
N LEU A 76 -3.42 -9.69 -12.61
CA LEU A 76 -2.73 -10.04 -11.37
C LEU A 76 -1.65 -9.03 -10.99
N SER A 77 -0.86 -8.53 -11.94
CA SER A 77 0.11 -7.46 -11.68
C SER A 77 -0.56 -6.19 -11.17
N LYS A 78 -1.76 -5.86 -11.68
CA LYS A 78 -2.53 -4.71 -11.19
C LYS A 78 -3.02 -4.90 -9.76
N VAL A 79 -3.42 -6.13 -9.38
CA VAL A 79 -3.78 -6.47 -7.99
C VAL A 79 -2.56 -6.34 -7.08
N LEU A 80 -1.38 -6.80 -7.50
CA LEU A 80 -0.15 -6.67 -6.72
C LEU A 80 0.24 -5.20 -6.49
N LEU A 81 0.18 -4.37 -7.54
CA LEU A 81 0.54 -2.95 -7.48
C LEU A 81 -0.48 -2.11 -6.71
N MET A 82 -1.78 -2.34 -6.94
CA MET A 82 -2.88 -1.59 -6.35
C MET A 82 -3.88 -2.57 -5.72
N PRO A 83 -3.58 -3.09 -4.53
CA PRO A 83 -4.40 -4.09 -3.86
C PRO A 83 -5.68 -3.44 -3.35
N ASN A 84 -6.77 -3.62 -4.09
CA ASN A 84 -8.11 -3.23 -3.68
C ASN A 84 -9.15 -4.24 -4.19
N ARG A 85 -10.30 -4.27 -3.53
CA ARG A 85 -11.39 -5.21 -3.80
C ARG A 85 -11.82 -5.24 -5.26
N ARG A 86 -11.94 -4.07 -5.88
CA ARG A 86 -12.36 -3.93 -7.30
C ARG A 86 -11.37 -4.57 -8.26
N ASN A 87 -10.07 -4.38 -8.04
CA ASN A 87 -9.02 -5.00 -8.86
C ASN A 87 -8.99 -6.52 -8.64
N LEU A 88 -9.15 -6.97 -7.39
CA LEU A 88 -9.20 -8.39 -7.04
C LEU A 88 -10.39 -9.10 -7.71
N GLN A 89 -11.57 -8.48 -7.66
CA GLN A 89 -12.77 -8.97 -8.32
C GLN A 89 -12.61 -9.08 -9.83
N LYS A 90 -12.14 -8.02 -10.49
CA LYS A 90 -11.86 -8.06 -11.93
C LYS A 90 -10.86 -9.16 -12.30
N ALA A 91 -9.79 -9.31 -11.53
CA ALA A 91 -8.84 -10.39 -11.77
C ALA A 91 -9.50 -11.76 -11.64
N GLY A 92 -10.35 -11.95 -10.63
CA GLY A 92 -11.08 -13.19 -10.41
C GLY A 92 -12.07 -13.53 -11.53
N GLU A 93 -12.89 -12.57 -11.97
CA GLU A 93 -13.79 -12.72 -13.11
C GLU A 93 -13.02 -13.11 -14.38
N HIS A 94 -11.89 -12.45 -14.64
CA HIS A 94 -11.03 -12.77 -15.78
C HIS A 94 -10.46 -14.18 -15.70
N ILE A 95 -10.04 -14.64 -14.52
CA ILE A 95 -9.50 -15.98 -14.31
C ILE A 95 -10.60 -17.03 -14.50
N LEU A 96 -11.79 -16.83 -13.94
CA LEU A 96 -12.92 -17.74 -14.11
C LEU A 96 -13.29 -17.91 -15.58
N LYS A 97 -13.43 -16.81 -16.32
CA LYS A 97 -13.76 -16.84 -17.76
C LYS A 97 -12.77 -17.63 -18.60
N ILE A 98 -11.47 -17.55 -18.28
CA ILE A 98 -10.41 -18.22 -19.05
C ILE A 98 -10.24 -19.67 -18.61
N THR A 99 -10.29 -19.94 -17.31
CA THR A 99 -10.06 -21.29 -16.76
C THR A 99 -11.29 -22.19 -16.82
N LYS A 100 -12.48 -21.62 -17.08
CA LYS A 100 -13.78 -22.32 -17.13
C LYS A 100 -14.07 -23.15 -15.86
N LYS A 101 -13.55 -22.71 -14.71
CA LYS A 101 -13.88 -23.32 -13.41
C LYS A 101 -15.22 -22.80 -12.91
N ASP A 102 -15.90 -23.60 -12.11
CA ASP A 102 -17.19 -23.21 -11.50
C ASP A 102 -17.01 -22.22 -10.36
N SER A 103 -15.86 -22.26 -9.68
CA SER A 103 -15.52 -21.31 -8.63
C SER A 103 -14.02 -21.14 -8.49
N ILE A 104 -13.62 -20.01 -7.92
CA ILE A 104 -12.25 -19.74 -7.49
C ILE A 104 -12.24 -19.08 -6.12
N HIS A 105 -11.16 -19.35 -5.41
CA HIS A 105 -10.82 -18.68 -4.17
C HIS A 105 -9.45 -18.02 -4.35
N ILE A 106 -9.42 -16.69 -4.30
CA ILE A 106 -8.21 -15.88 -4.44
C ILE A 106 -7.91 -15.20 -3.10
N GLN A 107 -6.68 -15.33 -2.64
CA GLN A 107 -6.18 -14.67 -1.44
C GLN A 107 -5.02 -13.74 -1.79
N LEU A 108 -5.03 -12.54 -1.23
CA LEU A 108 -3.94 -11.59 -1.30
C LEU A 108 -3.24 -11.54 0.06
N TRP A 109 -1.95 -11.83 0.05
CA TRP A 109 -1.10 -11.82 1.23
C TRP A 109 -0.11 -10.67 1.14
N LYS A 110 0.02 -9.91 2.22
CA LYS A 110 1.02 -8.86 2.38
C LYS A 110 2.10 -9.31 3.36
N PRO A 111 3.37 -9.01 3.11
CA PRO A 111 4.39 -9.25 4.10
C PRO A 111 4.22 -8.31 5.28
N SER A 112 4.53 -8.81 6.48
CA SER A 112 4.50 -8.05 7.71
C SER A 112 5.79 -8.31 8.47
N VAL A 113 6.44 -7.23 8.92
CA VAL A 113 7.67 -7.32 9.70
C VAL A 113 7.37 -6.82 11.10
N SER A 114 7.52 -7.71 12.07
CA SER A 114 7.43 -7.37 13.49
C SER A 114 8.83 -7.07 14.00
N SER A 115 9.20 -5.78 14.08
CA SER A 115 10.53 -5.38 14.59
C SER A 115 10.77 -5.85 16.04
N LYS A 116 9.72 -5.92 16.86
CA LYS A 116 9.81 -6.40 18.25
C LYS A 116 10.15 -7.89 18.35
N GLN A 117 9.64 -8.69 17.43
CA GLN A 117 9.81 -10.15 17.42
C GLN A 117 10.89 -10.60 16.43
N GLN A 118 11.50 -9.65 15.71
CA GLN A 118 12.45 -9.91 14.62
C GLN A 118 11.95 -10.94 13.59
N SER A 119 10.63 -10.98 13.37
CA SER A 119 9.99 -11.99 12.52
C SER A 119 9.45 -11.38 11.24
N TYR A 120 9.65 -12.10 10.14
CA TYR A 120 8.99 -11.84 8.86
C TYR A 120 7.82 -12.82 8.70
N THR A 121 6.61 -12.29 8.64
CA THR A 121 5.38 -13.07 8.46
C THR A 121 4.61 -12.56 7.24
N ARG A 122 3.52 -13.26 6.91
CA ARG A 122 2.53 -12.80 5.94
C ARG A 122 1.19 -12.66 6.63
N VAL A 123 0.47 -11.61 6.29
CA VAL A 123 -0.88 -11.34 6.79
C VAL A 123 -1.82 -11.33 5.61
N LEU A 124 -2.97 -11.95 5.76
CA LEU A 124 -4.03 -11.93 4.75
C LEU A 124 -4.55 -10.49 4.66
N ALA A 125 -4.42 -9.90 3.47
CA ALA A 125 -4.84 -8.52 3.23
C ALA A 125 -6.27 -8.43 2.68
N ASP A 126 -6.63 -9.37 1.80
CA ASP A 126 -7.98 -9.49 1.25
C ASP A 126 -8.17 -10.93 0.72
N GLU A 127 -9.39 -11.41 0.68
CA GLU A 127 -9.75 -12.69 0.09
C GLU A 127 -11.09 -12.63 -0.63
N LEU A 128 -11.19 -13.33 -1.74
CA LEU A 128 -12.36 -13.32 -2.59
C LEU A 128 -12.72 -14.73 -3.05
N TYR A 129 -13.96 -15.09 -2.80
CA TYR A 129 -14.61 -16.27 -3.36
C TYR A 129 -15.54 -15.79 -4.48
N LEU A 130 -15.39 -16.35 -5.68
CA LEU A 130 -16.26 -16.09 -6.82
C LEU A 130 -16.78 -17.41 -7.38
N LYS A 131 -18.05 -17.44 -7.76
CA LYS A 131 -18.67 -18.52 -8.52
C LYS A 131 -18.98 -18.04 -9.93
N ASN A 132 -18.99 -18.96 -10.89
CA ASN A 132 -19.29 -18.65 -12.29
C ASN A 132 -20.74 -18.16 -12.51
N THR A 133 -21.61 -18.31 -11.49
CA THR A 133 -22.99 -17.82 -11.48
C THR A 133 -23.13 -16.35 -11.10
N ASP A 134 -22.06 -15.70 -10.64
CA ASP A 134 -22.13 -14.38 -10.04
C ASP A 134 -22.02 -13.23 -11.07
N PHE A 135 -21.97 -13.53 -12.38
CA PHE A 135 -21.84 -12.57 -13.49
C PHE A 135 -22.34 -13.11 -14.83
#